data_AF-A0A353RH79-F1
#
_entry.id   AF-A0A353RH79-F1
#
_cell.length_a   1.000
_cell.length_b   1.000
_cell.length_c   1.000
_cell.angle_alpha   90.00
_cell.angle_beta   90.00
_cell.angle_gamma   90.00
#
_symmetry.space_group_name_H-M   'P 1'
#
loop_
_entity.id
_entity.type
_entity.pdbx_description
1 polymer ?
#
loop_
_entity_poly.entity_id
_entity_poly.type
_entity_poly.pdbx_seq_one_letter_code
_entity_poly.pdbx_strand_id
1 'polypeptide(L)'
;MKHRTQVNNTIRQTVVSSCLLVLFTILSPAQIPGRANEQPIYLNTSYTFEERAADLVSRLTPEEKQTLLGNTMSPVPRLGINKYDVWGEALHGVVGRNNNAGMTATSFPNSIAVGSTWDPELIQKEASVIADEARGFNNERIFTLTYWSPVIEPARDPRWG
;
A
#
# COMPACT_ATOMS: atom_id res chain seq x y z
N MET A 1 -5.38 -86.00 -1.39
CA MET A 1 -4.02 -85.39 -1.42
C MET A 1 -3.94 -83.97 -2.04
N LYS A 2 -5.04 -83.23 -2.23
CA LYS A 2 -5.00 -81.88 -2.84
C LYS A 2 -5.47 -80.71 -1.94
N HIS A 3 -5.95 -80.97 -0.72
CA HIS A 3 -6.51 -79.91 0.14
C HIS A 3 -5.53 -79.29 1.16
N ARG A 4 -4.34 -79.86 1.36
CA ARG A 4 -3.40 -79.39 2.39
C ARG A 4 -2.41 -78.32 1.88
N THR A 5 -2.37 -78.08 0.56
CA THR A 5 -1.34 -77.25 -0.08
C THR A 5 -1.77 -75.78 -0.27
N GLN A 6 -3.07 -75.47 -0.26
CA GLN A 6 -3.54 -74.08 -0.48
C GLN A 6 -3.43 -73.17 0.74
N VAL A 7 -3.55 -73.71 1.96
CA VAL A 7 -3.56 -72.89 3.19
C VAL A 7 -2.19 -72.26 3.49
N ASN A 8 -1.09 -72.92 3.10
CA ASN A 8 0.26 -72.48 3.43
C ASN A 8 0.76 -71.30 2.57
N ASN A 9 0.16 -71.07 1.38
CA ASN A 9 0.54 -69.95 0.50
C ASN A 9 -0.16 -68.64 0.89
N THR A 10 -1.38 -68.71 1.43
CA THR A 10 -2.14 -67.52 1.85
C THR A 10 -1.52 -66.84 3.07
N ILE A 11 -0.97 -67.62 4.02
CA ILE A 11 -0.34 -67.12 5.25
C ILE A 11 1.02 -66.45 4.96
N ARG A 12 1.78 -66.95 3.97
CA ARG A 12 3.06 -66.35 3.58
C ARG A 12 2.89 -65.00 2.87
N GLN A 13 1.80 -64.80 2.12
CA GLN A 13 1.55 -63.53 1.42
C GLN A 13 1.05 -62.42 2.35
N THR A 14 0.34 -62.75 3.43
CA THR A 14 -0.18 -61.74 4.39
C THR A 14 0.92 -61.17 5.29
N VAL A 15 1.91 -61.98 5.68
CA VAL A 15 3.00 -61.54 6.56
C VAL A 15 4.00 -60.64 5.84
N VAL A 16 4.33 -60.92 4.57
CA VAL A 16 5.27 -60.10 3.78
C VAL A 16 4.68 -58.73 3.42
N SER A 17 3.36 -58.65 3.19
CA SER A 17 2.68 -57.38 2.90
C SER A 17 2.59 -56.46 4.14
N SER A 18 2.49 -57.04 5.35
CA SER A 18 2.40 -56.26 6.59
C SER A 18 3.73 -55.63 7.03
N CYS A 19 4.87 -56.24 6.71
CA CYS A 19 6.20 -55.67 7.05
C CYS A 19 6.63 -54.50 6.13
N LEU A 20 6.14 -54.45 4.88
CA LEU A 20 6.43 -53.35 3.95
C LEU A 20 5.64 -52.06 4.26
N LEU A 21 4.48 -52.19 4.90
CA LEU A 21 3.65 -51.04 5.32
C LEU A 21 4.15 -50.37 6.62
N VAL A 22 4.88 -51.08 7.47
CA VAL A 22 5.41 -50.51 8.73
C VAL A 22 6.74 -49.78 8.52
N LEU A 23 7.51 -50.11 7.47
CA LEU A 23 8.77 -49.42 7.19
C LEU A 23 8.60 -48.07 6.44
N PHE A 24 7.43 -47.82 5.83
CA PHE A 24 7.18 -46.58 5.08
C PHE A 24 6.65 -45.41 5.93
N THR A 25 6.29 -45.64 7.19
CA THR A 25 5.68 -44.62 8.05
C THR A 25 6.69 -43.81 8.88
N ILE A 26 7.99 -44.12 8.82
CA ILE A 26 9.02 -43.45 9.64
C ILE A 26 9.76 -42.33 8.87
N LEU A 27 9.45 -42.13 7.58
CA LEU A 27 10.09 -41.09 6.76
C LEU A 27 9.10 -40.05 6.20
N SER A 28 8.13 -39.63 7.01
CA SER A 28 7.48 -38.35 6.75
C SER A 28 8.43 -37.25 7.24
N PRO A 29 8.99 -36.38 6.35
CA PRO A 29 9.65 -35.19 6.84
C PRO A 29 8.63 -34.44 7.68
N ALA A 30 9.01 -34.12 8.92
CA ALA A 30 8.20 -33.27 9.78
C ALA A 30 7.83 -32.03 8.97
N GLN A 31 6.54 -31.88 8.65
CA GLN A 31 6.03 -30.63 8.15
C GLN A 31 6.28 -29.63 9.27
N ILE A 32 7.34 -28.83 9.13
CA ILE A 32 7.45 -27.58 9.87
C ILE A 32 6.10 -26.91 9.64
N PRO A 33 5.31 -26.63 10.69
CA PRO A 33 4.06 -25.92 10.49
C PRO A 33 4.44 -24.64 9.77
N GLY A 34 4.06 -24.56 8.49
CA GLY A 34 4.35 -23.40 7.66
C GLY A 34 3.82 -22.24 8.45
N ARG A 35 4.71 -21.33 8.84
CA ARG A 35 4.37 -20.11 9.59
C ARG A 35 3.12 -19.57 8.92
N ALA A 36 1.98 -19.62 9.63
CA ALA A 36 0.73 -19.12 9.10
C ALA A 36 1.05 -17.76 8.49
N ASN A 37 0.59 -17.52 7.26
CA ASN A 37 0.98 -16.39 6.42
C ASN A 37 0.58 -15.08 7.14
N GLU A 38 1.41 -14.66 8.09
CA GLU A 38 1.19 -13.49 8.93
C GLU A 38 1.14 -12.30 7.99
N GLN A 39 0.02 -11.58 8.03
CA GLN A 39 -0.15 -10.38 7.22
C GLN A 39 1.06 -9.46 7.44
N PRO A 40 1.72 -8.99 6.36
CA PRO A 40 2.81 -8.04 6.46
C PRO A 40 2.44 -6.85 7.36
N ILE A 41 3.39 -6.36 8.15
CA ILE A 41 3.15 -5.26 9.10
C ILE A 41 2.58 -4.04 8.37
N TYR A 42 3.10 -3.70 7.18
CA TYR A 42 2.61 -2.54 6.42
C TYR A 42 1.11 -2.58 6.07
N LEU A 43 0.50 -3.77 6.00
CA LEU A 43 -0.93 -3.96 5.77
C LEU A 43 -1.76 -4.01 7.06
N ASN A 44 -1.13 -4.16 8.22
CA ASN A 44 -1.83 -4.26 9.49
C ASN A 44 -1.95 -2.88 10.16
N THR A 45 -3.18 -2.38 10.24
CA THR A 45 -3.50 -1.06 10.81
C THR A 45 -3.44 -0.99 12.33
N SER A 46 -3.14 -2.09 13.04
CA SER A 46 -2.88 -2.07 14.48
C SER A 46 -1.49 -1.49 14.83
N TYR A 47 -0.57 -1.45 13.86
CA TYR A 47 0.76 -0.86 14.02
C TYR A 47 0.76 0.63 13.64
N THR A 48 1.75 1.36 14.15
CA THR A 48 1.94 2.79 13.85
C THR A 48 2.23 3.05 12.37
N PHE A 49 2.05 4.28 11.90
CA PHE A 49 2.38 4.63 10.52
C PHE A 49 3.87 4.44 10.22
N GLU A 50 4.72 4.76 11.19
CA GLU A 50 6.18 4.66 11.10
C GLU A 50 6.63 3.19 10.97
N GLU A 51 6.10 2.28 11.79
CA GLU A 51 6.40 0.85 11.71
C GLU A 51 5.95 0.26 10.38
N ARG A 52 4.75 0.65 9.93
CA ARG A 52 4.19 0.20 8.64
C ARG A 52 5.01 0.70 7.46
N ALA A 53 5.43 1.97 7.48
CA ALA A 53 6.27 2.55 6.45
C ALA A 53 7.66 1.91 6.43
N ALA A 54 8.28 1.69 7.59
CA ALA A 54 9.58 1.03 7.71
C ALA A 54 9.54 -0.40 7.17
N ASP A 55 8.51 -1.18 7.54
CA ASP A 55 8.31 -2.54 7.01
C ASP A 55 8.12 -2.51 5.48
N LEU A 56 7.29 -1.61 4.95
CA LEU A 56 7.11 -1.46 3.50
C LEU A 56 8.44 -1.15 2.78
N VAL A 57 9.20 -0.17 3.27
CA VAL A 57 10.47 0.26 2.65
C VAL A 57 11.55 -0.82 2.75
N SER A 58 11.53 -1.63 3.82
CA SER A 58 12.45 -2.76 3.97
C SER A 58 12.24 -3.87 2.94
N ARG A 59 11.02 -3.97 2.37
CA ARG A 59 10.63 -4.97 1.37
C ARG A 59 10.94 -4.57 -0.07
N LEU A 60 11.26 -3.29 -0.31
CA LEU A 60 11.61 -2.77 -1.63
C LEU A 60 13.04 -3.16 -2.02
N THR A 61 13.24 -3.52 -3.29
CA THR A 61 14.59 -3.60 -3.87
C THR A 61 15.20 -2.20 -4.03
N PRO A 62 16.54 -2.08 -4.18
CA PRO A 62 17.16 -0.80 -4.50
C PRO A 62 16.60 -0.13 -5.76
N GLU A 63 16.28 -0.92 -6.80
CA GLU A 63 15.70 -0.43 -8.05
C GLU A 63 14.28 0.09 -7.83
N GLU A 64 13.45 -0.64 -7.08
CA GLU A 64 12.10 -0.18 -6.71
C GLU A 64 12.20 1.14 -5.93
N LYS A 65 13.12 1.25 -4.96
CA LYS A 65 13.35 2.51 -4.20
C LYS A 65 13.72 3.66 -5.12
N GLN A 66 14.59 3.44 -6.10
CA GLN A 66 14.98 4.48 -7.06
C GLN A 66 13.77 5.07 -7.80
N THR A 67 12.79 4.23 -8.17
CA THR A 67 11.58 4.70 -8.86
C THR A 67 10.62 5.52 -7.99
N LEU A 68 10.85 5.56 -6.67
CA LEU A 68 10.04 6.26 -5.68
C LEU A 68 10.69 7.54 -5.14
N LEU A 69 11.86 7.96 -5.66
CA LEU A 69 12.56 9.18 -5.19
C LEU A 69 12.12 10.47 -5.91
N GLY A 70 11.35 10.35 -7.00
CA GLY A 70 10.85 11.49 -7.77
C GLY A 70 9.46 11.97 -7.33
N ASN A 71 8.99 13.06 -7.93
CA ASN A 71 7.63 13.57 -7.71
C ASN A 71 6.56 12.68 -8.37
N THR A 72 6.92 11.90 -9.39
CA THR A 72 6.05 10.94 -10.07
C THR A 72 6.55 9.53 -9.77
N MET A 73 5.96 8.90 -8.77
CA MET A 73 6.39 7.60 -8.26
C MET A 73 5.76 6.47 -9.07
N SER A 74 6.58 5.55 -9.56
CA SER A 74 6.11 4.39 -10.31
C SER A 74 5.37 3.39 -9.40
N PRO A 75 4.38 2.64 -9.92
CA PRO A 75 3.75 1.57 -9.14
C PRO A 75 4.76 0.46 -8.81
N VAL A 76 4.57 -0.22 -7.68
CA VAL A 76 5.28 -1.45 -7.31
C VAL A 76 4.22 -2.56 -7.07
N PRO A 77 3.75 -3.24 -8.14
CA PRO A 77 2.61 -4.15 -8.05
C PRO A 77 2.81 -5.33 -7.08
N ARG A 78 4.05 -5.82 -6.92
CA ARG A 78 4.37 -6.92 -6.00
C ARG A 78 4.05 -6.59 -4.54
N LEU A 79 4.12 -5.31 -4.18
CA LEU A 79 3.83 -4.80 -2.84
C LEU A 79 2.47 -4.07 -2.77
N GLY A 80 1.66 -4.12 -3.84
CA GLY A 80 0.38 -3.44 -3.90
C GLY A 80 0.48 -1.90 -3.92
N ILE A 81 1.65 -1.34 -4.25
CA ILE A 81 1.83 0.12 -4.32
C ILE A 81 1.33 0.60 -5.68
N ASN A 82 0.33 1.48 -5.65
CA ASN A 82 -0.17 2.17 -6.84
C ASN A 82 0.79 3.29 -7.27
N LYS A 83 0.67 3.73 -8.53
CA LYS A 83 1.28 4.99 -8.96
C LYS A 83 0.82 6.12 -8.01
N TYR A 84 1.75 6.95 -7.57
CA TYR A 84 1.47 8.09 -6.69
C TYR A 84 2.25 9.32 -7.16
N ASP A 85 1.58 10.47 -7.24
CA ASP A 85 2.24 11.73 -7.59
C ASP A 85 2.28 12.64 -6.35
N VAL A 86 3.50 12.97 -5.91
CA VAL A 86 3.72 13.81 -4.71
C VAL A 86 3.39 15.28 -4.98
N TRP A 87 3.54 15.70 -6.24
CA TRP A 87 3.35 17.09 -6.66
C TRP A 87 1.88 17.40 -6.94
N GLY A 88 1.10 17.60 -5.87
CA GLY A 88 -0.21 18.28 -5.92
C GLY A 88 -0.05 19.79 -5.68
N GLU A 89 -1.02 20.58 -6.12
CA GLU A 89 -1.05 22.04 -5.95
C GLU A 89 -2.42 22.48 -5.45
N ALA A 90 -2.47 23.34 -4.44
CA ALA A 90 -3.72 23.75 -3.79
C ALA A 90 -3.67 25.18 -3.21
N LEU A 91 -2.92 26.10 -3.83
CA LEU A 91 -2.59 27.42 -3.26
C LEU A 91 -3.83 28.27 -2.92
N HIS A 92 -4.85 28.23 -3.77
CA HIS A 92 -6.12 28.94 -3.59
C HIS A 92 -7.27 28.14 -4.24
N GLY A 93 -7.24 26.82 -4.05
CA GLY A 93 -8.09 25.85 -4.75
C GLY A 93 -7.27 24.71 -5.34
N VAL A 94 -7.85 23.51 -5.43
CA VAL A 94 -7.15 22.32 -5.94
C VAL A 94 -6.91 22.43 -7.44
N VAL A 95 -5.65 22.37 -7.87
CA VAL A 95 -5.29 22.39 -9.29
C VAL A 95 -5.32 20.98 -9.87
N GLY A 96 -6.19 20.76 -10.85
CA GLY A 96 -6.30 19.48 -11.52
C GLY A 96 -5.16 19.20 -12.48
N ARG A 97 -4.17 18.42 -12.03
CA ARG A 97 -2.97 18.08 -12.80
C ARG A 97 -3.15 16.88 -13.75
N ASN A 98 -4.25 16.15 -13.63
CA ASN A 98 -4.37 14.82 -14.21
C ASN A 98 -5.84 14.43 -14.43
N ASN A 99 -6.68 15.42 -14.71
CA ASN A 99 -8.15 15.32 -14.76
C ASN A 99 -8.69 14.99 -13.36
N ASN A 100 -9.26 15.98 -12.66
CA ASN A 100 -9.89 15.90 -11.33
C ASN A 100 -11.08 14.92 -11.27
N ALA A 101 -10.98 13.74 -11.87
CA ALA A 101 -12.09 12.88 -12.24
C ALA A 101 -13.20 13.62 -13.02
N GLY A 102 -12.84 14.63 -13.82
CA GLY A 102 -13.81 15.50 -14.51
C GLY A 102 -14.49 16.55 -13.62
N MET A 103 -14.07 16.69 -12.36
CA MET A 103 -14.61 17.65 -11.39
C MET A 103 -13.89 19.01 -11.47
N THR A 104 -14.57 20.08 -11.09
CA THR A 104 -13.99 21.43 -10.96
C THR A 104 -13.79 21.76 -9.49
N ALA A 105 -12.63 22.31 -9.14
CA ALA A 105 -12.38 22.84 -7.81
C ALA A 105 -12.92 24.26 -7.68
N THR A 106 -13.23 24.67 -6.45
CA THR A 106 -13.49 26.08 -6.15
C THR A 106 -12.19 26.87 -6.33
N SER A 107 -12.28 28.02 -7.01
CA SER A 107 -11.16 28.96 -7.17
C SER A 107 -11.36 30.13 -6.21
N PHE A 108 -10.52 30.20 -5.17
CA PHE A 108 -10.54 31.25 -4.16
C PHE A 108 -9.65 32.43 -4.57
N PRO A 109 -9.74 33.59 -3.89
CA PRO A 109 -8.79 34.68 -4.09
C PRO A 109 -7.36 34.22 -3.81
N ASN A 110 -6.37 34.82 -4.48
CA ASN A 110 -4.96 34.48 -4.23
C ASN A 110 -4.53 34.85 -2.80
N SER A 111 -3.41 34.29 -2.33
CA SER A 111 -2.94 34.45 -0.94
C SER A 111 -2.73 35.90 -0.50
N ILE A 112 -2.39 36.83 -1.41
CA ILE A 112 -2.27 38.27 -1.08
C ILE A 112 -3.65 38.88 -0.83
N ALA A 113 -4.63 38.56 -1.66
CA ALA A 113 -6.00 39.03 -1.52
C ALA A 113 -6.64 38.48 -0.23
N VAL A 114 -6.45 37.19 0.06
CA VAL A 114 -6.95 36.59 1.31
C VAL A 114 -6.22 37.18 2.52
N GLY A 115 -4.90 37.36 2.45
CA GLY A 115 -4.13 38.01 3.53
C GLY A 115 -4.59 39.44 3.83
N SER A 116 -5.17 40.14 2.84
CA SER A 116 -5.72 41.48 3.01
C SER A 116 -7.02 41.52 3.83
N THR A 117 -7.62 40.37 4.14
CA THR A 117 -8.80 40.27 5.02
C THR A 117 -8.46 40.45 6.50
N TRP A 118 -7.21 40.15 6.89
CA TRP A 118 -6.78 40.08 8.29
C TRP A 118 -7.63 39.14 9.15
N ASP A 119 -8.21 38.10 8.55
CA ASP A 119 -9.10 37.14 9.21
C ASP A 119 -8.52 35.70 9.13
N PRO A 120 -7.83 35.24 10.19
CA PRO A 120 -7.28 33.89 10.25
C PRO A 120 -8.34 32.78 10.21
N GLU A 121 -9.55 33.02 10.73
CA GLU A 121 -10.63 32.04 10.72
C GLU A 121 -11.17 31.84 9.30
N LEU A 122 -11.28 32.92 8.53
CA LEU A 122 -11.64 32.86 7.12
C LEU A 122 -10.60 32.08 6.29
N ILE A 123 -9.30 32.31 6.54
CA ILE A 123 -8.21 31.54 5.90
C ILE A 123 -8.31 30.05 6.26
N GLN A 124 -8.56 29.73 7.53
CA GLN A 124 -8.71 28.34 7.97
C GLN A 124 -9.93 27.68 7.30
N LYS A 125 -11.03 28.42 7.15
CA LYS A 125 -12.24 27.93 6.46
C LYS A 125 -11.97 27.66 4.98
N GLU A 126 -11.30 28.56 4.28
CA GLU A 126 -10.87 28.35 2.90
C GLU A 126 -10.02 27.08 2.78
N ALA A 127 -8.97 26.95 3.60
CA ALA A 127 -8.09 25.77 3.59
C ALA A 127 -8.85 24.47 3.88
N SER A 128 -9.85 24.51 4.75
CA SER A 128 -10.70 23.34 5.07
C SER A 128 -11.53 22.91 3.85
N VAL A 129 -12.13 23.85 3.11
CA VAL A 129 -12.88 23.54 1.88
C VAL A 129 -11.96 22.95 0.82
N ILE A 130 -10.76 23.52 0.64
CA ILE A 130 -9.75 23.01 -0.28
C ILE A 130 -9.35 21.57 0.09
N ALA A 131 -9.16 21.28 1.38
CA ALA A 131 -8.83 19.95 1.86
C ALA A 131 -9.97 18.93 1.61
N ASP A 132 -11.22 19.33 1.80
CA ASP A 132 -12.38 18.48 1.51
C ASP A 132 -12.49 18.17 0.01
N GLU A 133 -12.30 19.17 -0.86
CA GLU A 133 -12.26 18.96 -2.31
C GLU A 133 -11.12 18.03 -2.73
N ALA A 134 -9.93 18.23 -2.16
CA ALA A 134 -8.76 17.38 -2.38
C ALA A 134 -9.03 15.91 -2.02
N ARG A 135 -9.70 15.66 -0.89
CA ARG A 135 -10.14 14.32 -0.50
C ARG A 135 -11.21 13.78 -1.44
N GLY A 136 -12.17 14.61 -1.83
CA GLY A 136 -13.24 14.25 -2.78
C GLY A 136 -12.69 13.76 -4.12
N PHE A 137 -11.71 14.48 -4.69
CA PHE A 137 -11.08 14.11 -5.97
C PHE A 137 -10.29 12.80 -5.91
N ASN A 138 -9.88 12.37 -4.71
CA ASN A 138 -9.13 11.13 -4.50
C ASN A 138 -9.97 9.99 -3.91
N ASN A 139 -11.30 10.13 -3.91
CA ASN A 139 -12.20 9.16 -3.27
C ASN A 139 -12.23 7.80 -3.99
N GLU A 140 -12.39 7.79 -5.32
CA GLU A 140 -12.42 6.54 -6.10
C GLU A 140 -11.02 5.93 -6.25
N ARG A 141 -10.00 6.79 -6.38
CA ARG A 141 -8.62 6.40 -6.53
C ARG A 141 -7.72 7.45 -5.94
N ILE A 142 -6.82 7.03 -5.05
CA ILE A 142 -5.75 7.87 -4.55
C ILE A 142 -4.73 8.08 -5.66
N PHE A 143 -4.65 9.31 -6.15
CA PHE A 143 -3.62 9.77 -7.07
C PHE A 143 -2.56 10.62 -6.35
N THR A 144 -3.01 11.55 -5.50
CA THR A 144 -2.17 12.42 -4.66
C THR A 144 -2.91 12.80 -3.39
N LEU A 145 -2.19 12.93 -2.27
CA LEU A 145 -2.71 13.50 -1.02
C LEU A 145 -1.75 14.52 -0.41
N THR A 146 -0.79 14.97 -1.22
CA THR A 146 0.26 15.92 -0.82
C THR A 146 0.20 17.11 -1.75
N TYR A 147 0.15 18.30 -1.16
CA TYR A 147 -0.01 19.55 -1.89
C TYR A 147 1.14 20.48 -1.53
N TRP A 148 1.81 21.05 -2.53
CA TRP A 148 2.90 22.01 -2.37
C TRP A 148 2.33 23.40 -2.10
N SER A 149 1.64 23.51 -0.98
CA SER A 149 0.95 24.72 -0.54
C SER A 149 0.94 24.72 0.99
N PRO A 150 0.99 25.89 1.64
CA PRO A 150 0.98 27.24 1.06
C PRO A 150 2.38 27.75 0.63
N VAL A 151 2.38 28.85 -0.11
CA VAL A 151 3.55 29.74 -0.29
C VAL A 151 3.53 30.73 0.88
N ILE A 152 4.57 30.72 1.72
CA ILE A 152 4.66 31.53 2.95
C ILE A 152 5.74 32.61 2.89
N GLU A 153 6.40 32.68 1.74
CA GLU A 153 7.43 33.65 1.43
C GLU A 153 6.85 35.07 1.41
N PRO A 154 7.45 36.02 2.12
CA PRO A 154 6.96 37.39 2.12
C PRO A 154 7.22 38.06 0.76
N ALA A 155 6.19 38.71 0.21
CA ALA A 155 6.26 39.52 -1.01
C ALA A 155 7.03 40.84 -0.76
N ARG A 156 8.34 40.73 -0.54
CA ARG A 156 9.23 41.86 -0.18
C ARG A 156 9.51 42.81 -1.33
N ASP A 157 9.65 42.28 -2.54
CA ASP A 157 9.93 43.06 -3.75
C ASP A 157 8.70 43.00 -4.66
N PRO A 158 8.05 44.14 -4.95
CA PRO A 158 6.82 44.17 -5.76
C PRO A 158 7.03 43.76 -7.22
N ARG A 159 8.28 43.54 -7.65
CA ARG A 159 8.61 43.03 -8.99
C ARG A 159 8.56 41.50 -9.08
N TRP A 160 8.44 40.80 -7.94
CA TRP A 160 8.31 39.35 -7.93
C TRP A 160 6.91 38.95 -8.43
N GLY A 161 6.88 38.24 -9.56
CA GLY A 161 5.65 37.76 -10.22
C GLY A 161 5.33 36.30 -9.92
#